data_AF-F2CB19-F1
#
_entry.id   AF-F2CB19-F1
#
_cell.length_a   1.000
_cell.length_b   1.000
_cell.length_c   1.000
_cell.angle_alpha   90.00
_cell.angle_beta   90.00
_cell.angle_gamma   90.00
#
_symmetry.space_group_name_H-M   'P 1'
#
loop_
_entity.id
_entity.type
_entity.pdbx_description
1 polymer ?
#
loop_
_entity_poly.entity_id
_entity_poly.type
_entity_poly.pdbx_seq_one_letter_code
_entity_poly.pdbx_strand_id
1 'polypeptide(L)'
;MIATIRVRADGSSSELCQLDLMKFSIEGVRQRMEEKGIREENVFVSGFSDWEVDIVMSLQEAYILKQKIANRYEGDDYLVQYLFKAHKSFIFVMAHNFEFVSKDEVELMQHLLKEVEMDRVVMFFYQANNWTAAIQTYISEGVVLNTPRGFYVEV
;
A
#
# COMPACT_ATOMS: atom_id res chain seq x y z
N MET A 1 -0.84 10.66 6.61
CA MET A 1 -2.05 10.34 5.82
C MET A 1 -3.06 11.50 5.82
N ILE A 2 -2.76 12.56 5.06
CA ILE A 2 -3.61 13.75 4.86
C ILE A 2 -4.47 13.54 3.60
N ALA A 3 -5.70 13.08 3.80
CA ALA A 3 -6.65 12.78 2.74
C ALA A 3 -7.26 14.07 2.16
N THR A 4 -7.33 14.16 0.84
CA THR A 4 -8.11 15.19 0.14
C THR A 4 -9.54 14.71 0.01
N ILE A 5 -10.46 15.33 0.75
CA ILE A 5 -11.88 14.97 0.78
C ILE A 5 -12.61 15.78 -0.28
N ARG A 6 -13.35 15.09 -1.14
CA ARG A 6 -14.22 15.70 -2.14
C ARG A 6 -15.66 15.29 -1.94
N VAL A 7 -16.57 16.17 -2.35
CA VAL A 7 -18.01 15.90 -2.38
C VAL A 7 -18.52 15.96 -3.81
N ARG A 8 -19.41 15.04 -4.16
CA ARG A 8 -20.16 15.03 -5.42
C ARG A 8 -21.45 15.82 -5.26
N ALA A 9 -21.69 16.75 -6.16
CA ALA A 9 -22.92 17.51 -6.25
C ALA A 9 -23.19 17.86 -7.71
N ASP A 10 -24.43 17.63 -8.16
CA ASP A 10 -24.96 18.05 -9.46
C ASP A 10 -24.06 17.69 -10.67
N GLY A 11 -23.55 16.46 -10.70
CA GLY A 11 -22.69 15.96 -11.78
C GLY A 11 -21.25 16.49 -11.76
N SER A 12 -20.89 17.27 -10.73
CA SER A 12 -19.54 17.79 -10.51
C SER A 12 -18.96 17.27 -9.18
N SER A 13 -17.68 17.55 -8.94
CA SER A 13 -17.09 17.38 -7.62
C SER A 13 -16.28 18.59 -7.22
N SER A 14 -16.32 18.94 -5.93
CA SER A 14 -15.51 20.00 -5.34
C SER A 14 -14.71 19.44 -4.17
N GLU A 15 -13.55 20.04 -3.92
CA GLU A 15 -12.80 19.77 -2.69
C GLU A 15 -13.56 20.36 -1.50
N LEU A 16 -13.72 19.56 -0.45
CA LEU A 16 -14.37 19.95 0.79
C LEU A 16 -13.32 20.40 1.82
N CYS A 17 -12.29 19.59 2.02
CA CYS A 17 -11.17 19.88 2.93
C CYS A 17 -10.03 18.87 2.76
N GLN A 18 -8.90 19.17 3.40
CA GLN A 18 -7.89 18.18 3.77
C GLN A 18 -8.17 17.64 5.17
N LEU A 19 -8.10 16.32 5.34
CA LEU A 19 -8.38 15.61 6.58
C LEU A 19 -7.18 14.75 6.98
N ASP A 20 -6.63 15.03 8.16
CA ASP A 20 -5.62 14.17 8.79
C ASP A 20 -6.30 12.93 9.38
N LEU A 21 -6.29 11.83 8.61
CA LEU A 21 -6.96 10.60 9.03
C LEU A 21 -6.32 10.00 10.27
N MET A 22 -5.04 10.28 10.57
CA MET A 22 -4.39 9.73 11.76
C MET A 22 -4.96 10.36 13.04
N LYS A 23 -5.34 11.64 13.00
CA LYS A 23 -5.83 12.39 14.18
C LYS A 23 -7.31 12.18 14.47
N PHE A 24 -8.15 12.06 13.44
CA PHE A 24 -9.60 12.00 13.61
C PHE A 24 -10.13 10.56 13.49
N SER A 25 -11.22 10.25 14.19
CA SER A 25 -11.94 8.98 14.04
C SER A 25 -13.02 9.11 12.97
N ILE A 26 -13.44 7.98 12.38
CA ILE A 26 -14.49 7.99 11.36
C ILE A 26 -15.83 8.42 11.95
N GLU A 27 -16.12 8.06 13.20
CA GLU A 27 -17.34 8.46 13.90
C GLU A 27 -17.39 9.97 14.10
N GLY A 28 -16.26 10.58 14.52
CA GLY A 28 -16.17 12.04 14.69
C GLY A 28 -16.32 12.77 13.36
N VAL A 29 -15.77 12.23 12.28
CA VAL A 29 -15.95 12.81 10.94
C VAL A 29 -17.40 12.67 10.46
N ARG A 30 -18.03 11.52 10.66
CA ARG A 30 -19.45 11.29 10.32
C ARG A 30 -20.38 12.24 11.06
N GLN A 31 -20.16 12.44 12.37
CA GLN A 31 -20.93 13.40 13.15
C GLN A 31 -20.79 14.83 12.58
N ARG A 32 -19.58 15.26 12.23
CA ARG A 32 -19.35 16.57 11.60
C ARG A 32 -20.01 16.70 10.22
N MET A 33 -20.09 15.62 9.46
CA MET A 33 -20.80 15.60 8.18
C MET A 33 -22.30 15.75 8.37
N GLU A 34 -22.88 15.04 9.34
CA GLU A 34 -24.30 15.15 9.71
C GLU A 34 -24.66 16.58 10.18
N GLU A 35 -23.85 17.17 11.06
CA GLU A 35 -24.01 18.57 11.51
C GLU A 35 -24.04 19.57 10.35
N LYS A 36 -23.35 19.26 9.24
CA LYS A 36 -23.27 20.09 8.04
C LYS A 36 -24.25 19.69 6.94
N GLY A 37 -25.10 18.68 7.18
CA GLY A 37 -26.05 18.16 6.19
C GLY A 37 -25.39 17.48 4.98
N ILE A 38 -24.17 16.97 5.14
CA ILE A 38 -23.42 16.28 4.07
C ILE A 38 -23.69 14.79 4.17
N ARG A 39 -24.18 14.19 3.07
CA ARG A 39 -24.41 12.74 3.01
C ARG A 39 -23.14 11.98 2.63
N GLU A 40 -22.85 10.89 3.32
CA GLU A 40 -21.60 10.13 3.17
C GLU A 40 -21.44 9.51 1.78
N GLU A 41 -22.54 9.10 1.14
CA GLU A 41 -22.51 8.53 -0.22
C GLU A 41 -21.97 9.51 -1.28
N ASN A 42 -22.01 10.81 -0.99
CA ASN A 42 -21.48 11.85 -1.87
C ASN A 42 -20.02 12.18 -1.57
N VAL A 43 -19.45 11.66 -0.48
CA VAL A 43 -18.09 11.97 -0.04
C VAL A 43 -17.11 10.87 -0.45
N PHE A 44 -15.95 11.28 -0.93
CA PHE A 44 -14.86 10.36 -1.28
C PHE A 44 -13.50 11.02 -1.06
N VAL A 45 -12.48 10.19 -0.90
CA VAL A 45 -11.07 10.59 -0.90
C VAL A 45 -10.60 10.59 -2.35
N SER A 46 -9.96 11.66 -2.81
CA SER A 46 -9.36 11.74 -4.15
C SER A 46 -7.84 11.53 -4.16
N GLY A 47 -7.23 11.48 -2.99
CA GLY A 47 -5.79 11.28 -2.86
C GLY A 47 -5.29 11.59 -1.46
N PHE A 48 -3.99 11.41 -1.25
CA PHE A 48 -3.27 11.74 -0.03
C PHE A 48 -2.21 12.78 -0.37
N SER A 49 -2.40 14.00 0.13
CA SER A 49 -1.59 15.17 -0.25
C SER A 49 -0.16 15.09 0.26
N ASP A 50 0.04 14.58 1.48
CA ASP A 50 1.35 14.35 2.09
C ASP A 50 2.11 13.17 1.48
N TRP A 51 1.41 12.29 0.76
CA TRP A 51 2.01 11.20 0.02
C TRP A 51 2.24 11.54 -1.46
N GLU A 52 1.66 12.64 -1.96
CA GLU A 52 1.64 13.01 -3.38
C GLU A 52 1.06 11.88 -4.25
N VAL A 53 -0.08 11.32 -3.82
CA VAL A 53 -0.77 10.21 -4.50
C VAL A 53 -2.19 10.59 -4.81
N ASP A 54 -2.58 10.46 -6.08
CA ASP A 54 -3.97 10.52 -6.52
C ASP A 54 -4.60 9.12 -6.52
N ILE A 55 -5.62 8.94 -5.71
CA ILE A 55 -6.37 7.68 -5.61
C ILE A 55 -7.80 7.95 -5.16
N VAL A 56 -8.76 7.36 -5.88
CA VAL A 56 -10.18 7.47 -5.53
C VAL A 56 -10.57 6.30 -4.65
N MET A 57 -11.06 6.60 -3.45
CA MET A 57 -11.65 5.60 -2.54
C MET A 57 -12.71 6.24 -1.65
N SER A 58 -13.59 5.42 -1.09
CA SER A 58 -14.56 5.86 -0.09
C SER A 58 -13.88 6.28 1.22
N LEU A 59 -14.59 7.05 2.04
CA LEU A 59 -14.11 7.40 3.38
C LEU A 59 -13.85 6.13 4.21
N GLN A 60 -14.74 5.14 4.14
CA GLN A 60 -14.60 3.86 4.84
C GLN A 60 -13.33 3.10 4.43
N GLU A 61 -13.03 3.01 3.13
CA GLU A 61 -11.81 2.36 2.64
C GLU A 61 -10.55 3.06 3.14
N ALA A 62 -10.54 4.40 3.18
CA ALA A 62 -9.41 5.15 3.71
C ALA A 62 -9.17 4.88 5.21
N TYR A 63 -10.23 4.70 6.00
CA TYR A 63 -10.12 4.32 7.41
C TYR A 63 -9.73 2.84 7.61
N ILE A 64 -10.15 1.94 6.73
CA ILE A 64 -9.67 0.55 6.71
C ILE A 64 -8.16 0.53 6.41
N LEU A 65 -7.70 1.33 5.44
CA LEU A 65 -6.28 1.48 5.12
C LEU A 65 -5.49 2.03 6.31
N LYS A 66 -6.01 3.04 7.01
CA LYS A 66 -5.43 3.55 8.27
C LYS A 66 -5.22 2.42 9.28
N GLN A 67 -6.23 1.54 9.47
CA GLN A 67 -6.12 0.41 10.38
C GLN A 67 -5.04 -0.59 9.94
N LYS A 68 -4.95 -0.88 8.63
CA LYS A 68 -3.87 -1.73 8.10
C LYS A 68 -2.50 -1.14 8.44
N ILE A 69 -2.28 0.15 8.19
CA ILE A 69 -1.01 0.82 8.50
C ILE A 69 -0.69 0.72 10.00
N ALA A 70 -1.65 1.05 10.86
CA ALA A 70 -1.44 1.02 12.30
C ALA A 70 -1.13 -0.39 12.83
N ASN A 71 -1.85 -1.41 12.37
CA ASN A 71 -1.79 -2.75 12.95
C ASN A 71 -0.75 -3.66 12.28
N ARG A 72 -0.54 -3.51 10.96
CA ARG A 72 0.34 -4.39 10.18
C ARG A 72 1.74 -3.84 10.01
N TYR A 73 1.87 -2.52 9.94
CA TYR A 73 3.13 -1.82 9.69
C TYR A 73 3.53 -0.93 10.87
N GLU A 74 2.90 -1.10 12.03
CA GLU A 74 3.21 -0.36 13.27
C GLU A 74 3.18 1.17 13.09
N GLY A 75 2.35 1.65 12.16
CA GLY A 75 2.24 3.07 11.83
C GLY A 75 3.17 3.56 10.71
N ASP A 76 4.09 2.73 10.19
CA ASP A 76 4.90 3.08 9.02
C ASP A 76 4.07 2.95 7.73
N ASP A 77 3.77 4.08 7.11
CA ASP A 77 2.99 4.15 5.87
C ASP A 77 3.84 4.03 4.60
N TYR A 78 5.17 3.94 4.70
CA TYR A 78 6.08 3.93 3.56
C TYR A 78 5.70 2.91 2.48
N LEU A 79 5.43 1.67 2.88
CA LEU A 79 5.16 0.60 1.93
C LEU A 79 3.84 0.84 1.18
N VAL A 80 2.83 1.34 1.88
CA VAL A 80 1.54 1.72 1.28
C VAL A 80 1.74 2.88 0.29
N GLN A 81 2.51 3.91 0.68
CA GLN A 81 2.86 5.01 -0.21
C GLN A 81 3.56 4.50 -1.47
N TYR A 82 4.56 3.61 -1.30
CA TYR A 82 5.32 3.03 -2.39
C TYR A 82 4.42 2.29 -3.38
N LEU A 83 3.50 1.45 -2.88
CA LEU A 83 2.57 0.70 -3.71
C LEU A 83 1.59 1.61 -4.48
N PHE A 84 1.06 2.65 -3.84
CA PHE A 84 0.18 3.57 -4.54
C PHE A 84 0.90 4.45 -5.56
N LYS A 85 2.15 4.87 -5.29
CA LYS A 85 3.00 5.55 -6.29
C LYS A 85 3.31 4.64 -7.48
N ALA A 86 3.34 3.33 -7.27
CA ALA A 86 3.40 2.32 -8.33
C ALA A 86 2.03 1.98 -8.95
N HIS A 87 1.01 2.82 -8.73
CA HIS A 87 -0.35 2.68 -9.24
C HIS A 87 -1.06 1.37 -8.87
N LYS A 88 -0.68 0.73 -7.75
CA LYS A 88 -1.40 -0.43 -7.24
C LYS A 88 -2.76 0.00 -6.71
N SER A 89 -3.79 -0.82 -6.93
CA SER A 89 -5.14 -0.52 -6.48
C SER A 89 -5.26 -0.68 -4.96
N PHE A 90 -6.27 -0.04 -4.37
CA PHE A 90 -6.65 -0.27 -2.97
C PHE A 90 -6.84 -1.77 -2.67
N ILE A 91 -7.53 -2.50 -3.54
CA ILE A 91 -7.76 -3.95 -3.39
C ILE A 91 -6.43 -4.71 -3.33
N PHE A 92 -5.48 -4.40 -4.22
CA PHE A 92 -4.16 -5.02 -4.21
C PHE A 92 -3.43 -4.74 -2.89
N VAL A 93 -3.37 -3.46 -2.49
CA VAL A 93 -2.70 -3.05 -1.24
C VAL A 93 -3.32 -3.70 -0.03
N MET A 94 -4.64 -3.93 0.00
CA MET A 94 -5.30 -4.60 1.11
C MET A 94 -5.03 -6.11 1.13
N ALA A 95 -5.01 -6.77 -0.03
CA ALA A 95 -4.85 -8.21 -0.16
C ALA A 95 -3.43 -8.72 0.13
N HIS A 96 -2.41 -7.92 -0.13
CA HIS A 96 -1.01 -8.34 -0.02
C HIS A 96 -0.35 -7.72 1.22
N ASN A 97 0.49 -8.47 1.90
CA ASN A 97 1.33 -7.96 2.99
C ASN A 97 2.78 -8.22 2.64
N PHE A 98 3.66 -7.27 2.94
CA PHE A 98 5.08 -7.47 2.72
C PHE A 98 5.87 -7.12 3.97
N GLU A 99 6.93 -7.89 4.21
CA GLU A 99 7.86 -7.69 5.32
C GLU A 99 9.24 -7.35 4.78
N PHE A 100 9.91 -6.41 5.46
CA PHE A 100 11.28 -6.08 5.15
C PHE A 100 12.19 -7.29 5.45
N VAL A 101 13.04 -7.65 4.50
CA VAL A 101 14.00 -8.75 4.66
C VAL A 101 15.42 -8.20 4.76
N SER A 102 15.92 -7.55 3.71
CA SER A 102 17.28 -7.02 3.67
C SER A 102 17.46 -5.97 2.58
N LYS A 103 18.60 -5.28 2.58
CA LYS A 103 19.12 -4.50 1.44
C LYS A 103 20.09 -5.30 0.58
N ASP A 104 20.53 -6.46 1.04
CA ASP A 104 21.49 -7.32 0.38
C ASP A 104 20.79 -8.40 -0.46
N GLU A 105 21.23 -8.57 -1.70
CA GLU A 105 20.66 -9.53 -2.64
C GLU A 105 20.90 -10.98 -2.20
N VAL A 106 22.04 -11.27 -1.57
CA VAL A 106 22.38 -12.61 -1.09
C VAL A 106 21.52 -12.97 0.12
N GLU A 107 21.35 -12.06 1.07
CA GLU A 107 20.46 -12.26 2.22
C GLU A 107 19.00 -12.46 1.79
N LEU A 108 18.52 -11.70 0.79
CA LEU A 108 17.20 -11.93 0.20
C LEU A 108 17.09 -13.35 -0.38
N MET A 109 18.05 -13.77 -1.20
CA MET A 109 17.98 -15.08 -1.84
C MET A 109 18.07 -16.22 -0.83
N GLN A 110 18.89 -16.07 0.22
CA GLN A 110 18.92 -17.02 1.33
C GLN A 110 17.56 -17.10 2.03
N HIS A 111 16.89 -15.97 2.25
CA HIS A 111 15.54 -15.94 2.83
C HIS A 111 14.51 -16.65 1.94
N LEU A 112 14.50 -16.37 0.63
CA LEU A 112 13.54 -16.96 -0.32
C LEU A 112 13.73 -18.47 -0.50
N LEU A 113 14.96 -18.95 -0.38
CA LEU A 113 15.33 -20.34 -0.67
C LEU A 113 15.53 -21.21 0.58
N LYS A 114 15.34 -20.66 1.78
CA LYS A 114 15.63 -21.33 3.07
C LYS A 114 14.96 -22.71 3.25
N GLU A 115 13.82 -22.91 2.59
CA GLU A 115 13.00 -24.13 2.68
C GLU A 115 12.89 -24.86 1.32
N VAL A 116 13.74 -24.50 0.35
CA VAL A 116 13.76 -25.10 -0.99
C VAL A 116 14.86 -26.14 -1.08
N GLU A 117 14.52 -27.34 -1.57
CA GLU A 117 15.47 -28.42 -1.83
C GLU A 117 16.62 -27.96 -2.74
N MET A 118 17.86 -28.32 -2.38
CA MET A 118 19.07 -27.85 -3.07
C MET A 118 19.06 -28.18 -4.57
N ASP A 119 18.54 -29.35 -4.98
CA ASP A 119 18.42 -29.72 -6.39
C ASP A 119 17.54 -28.74 -7.19
N ARG A 120 16.48 -28.21 -6.57
CA ARG A 120 15.62 -27.19 -7.17
C ARG A 120 16.32 -25.85 -7.25
N VAL A 121 17.09 -25.48 -6.21
CA VAL A 121 17.89 -24.25 -6.20
C VAL A 121 18.91 -24.26 -7.34
N VAL A 122 19.63 -25.36 -7.53
CA VAL A 122 20.62 -25.51 -8.61
C VAL A 122 19.95 -25.39 -9.98
N MET A 123 18.82 -26.06 -10.19
CA MET A 123 18.06 -25.98 -11.45
C MET A 123 17.56 -24.56 -11.73
N PHE A 124 16.98 -23.91 -10.72
CA PHE A 124 16.48 -22.55 -10.80
C PHE A 124 17.61 -21.56 -11.15
N PHE A 125 18.74 -21.65 -10.45
CA PHE A 125 19.89 -20.79 -10.73
C PHE A 125 20.46 -21.02 -12.13
N TYR A 126 20.55 -22.29 -12.57
CA TYR A 126 20.98 -22.63 -13.92
C TYR A 126 20.07 -22.01 -15.00
N GLN A 127 18.75 -22.02 -14.79
CA GLN A 127 17.78 -21.38 -15.69
C GLN A 127 17.87 -19.84 -15.67
N ALA A 128 18.06 -19.26 -14.48
CA ALA A 128 18.14 -17.81 -14.30
C ALA A 128 19.48 -17.21 -14.77
N ASN A 129 20.54 -18.02 -14.89
CA ASN A 129 21.91 -17.65 -15.29
C ASN A 129 22.69 -16.79 -14.27
N ASN A 130 22.04 -15.87 -13.54
CA ASN A 130 22.65 -15.10 -12.44
C ASN A 130 21.62 -14.67 -11.37
N TRP A 131 22.11 -14.23 -10.20
CA TRP A 131 21.27 -13.86 -9.06
C TRP A 131 20.34 -12.67 -9.33
N THR A 132 20.80 -11.67 -10.08
CA THR A 132 19.97 -10.51 -10.42
C THR A 132 18.76 -10.92 -11.27
N ALA A 133 18.97 -11.80 -12.26
CA ALA A 133 17.88 -12.36 -13.06
C ALA A 133 16.94 -13.24 -12.23
N ALA A 134 17.48 -14.02 -11.29
CA ALA A 134 16.68 -14.82 -10.36
C ALA A 134 15.77 -13.96 -9.46
N ILE A 135 16.31 -12.88 -8.88
CA ILE A 135 15.53 -11.91 -8.09
C ILE A 135 14.45 -11.24 -8.95
N GLN A 136 14.79 -10.91 -10.21
CA GLN A 136 13.84 -10.27 -11.12
C GLN A 136 12.61 -11.15 -11.41
N THR A 137 12.76 -12.48 -11.42
CA THR A 137 11.62 -13.41 -11.51
C THR A 137 10.64 -13.19 -10.36
N TYR A 138 11.12 -13.20 -9.11
CA TYR A 138 10.28 -12.96 -7.93
C TYR A 138 9.66 -11.55 -7.92
N ILE A 139 10.38 -10.54 -8.41
CA ILE A 139 9.83 -9.17 -8.56
C ILE A 139 8.70 -9.16 -9.59
N SER A 140 8.90 -9.83 -10.72
CA SER A 140 7.91 -9.88 -11.81
C SER A 140 6.63 -10.64 -11.42
N GLU A 141 6.77 -11.65 -10.56
CA GLU A 141 5.66 -12.41 -10.00
C GLU A 141 4.94 -11.68 -8.86
N GLY A 142 5.53 -10.59 -8.35
CA GLY A 142 4.98 -9.79 -7.25
C GLY A 142 5.31 -10.30 -5.85
N VAL A 143 6.09 -11.39 -5.73
CA VAL A 143 6.55 -11.97 -4.46
C VAL A 143 7.53 -11.06 -3.73
N VAL A 144 8.37 -10.33 -4.49
CA VAL A 144 9.37 -9.40 -3.95
C VAL A 144 9.08 -7.98 -4.41
N LEU A 145 9.12 -7.04 -3.48
CA LEU A 145 9.20 -5.61 -3.78
C LEU A 145 10.63 -5.14 -3.58
N ASN A 146 11.27 -4.70 -4.65
CA ASN A 146 12.52 -3.94 -4.58
C ASN A 146 12.18 -2.46 -4.40
N THR A 147 12.53 -1.88 -3.25
CA THR A 147 12.25 -0.49 -2.91
C THR A 147 13.54 0.25 -2.51
N PRO A 148 13.57 1.59 -2.48
CA PRO A 148 14.73 2.33 -1.96
C PRO A 148 15.15 1.98 -0.51
N ARG A 149 14.23 1.46 0.32
CA ARG A 149 14.56 0.98 1.68
C ARG A 149 15.12 -0.44 1.71
N GLY A 150 15.05 -1.18 0.61
CA GLY A 150 15.48 -2.56 0.46
C GLY A 150 14.36 -3.46 -0.05
N PHE A 151 14.58 -4.76 0.09
CA PHE A 151 13.70 -5.82 -0.36
C PHE A 151 12.65 -6.14 0.68
N TYR A 152 11.41 -6.23 0.22
CA TYR A 152 10.28 -6.73 0.99
C TYR A 152 9.73 -7.99 0.33
N VAL A 153 9.34 -8.99 1.13
CA VAL A 153 8.80 -10.27 0.65
C VAL A 153 7.36 -10.41 1.09
N GLU A 154 6.53 -10.96 0.20
CA GLU A 154 5.12 -11.22 0.49
C GLU A 154 4.94 -12.30 1.58
N VAL A 155 4.02 -12.08 2.53
CA VAL A 155 3.69 -13.00 3.64
C VAL A 155 2.20 -13.20 3.87
#